data_AF-C5S044-F1
#
_entry.id   AF-C5S044-F1
#
_cell.length_a   1.000
_cell.length_b   1.000
_cell.length_c   1.000
_cell.angle_alpha   90.00
_cell.angle_beta   90.00
_cell.angle_gamma   90.00
#
_symmetry.space_group_name_H-M   'P 1'
#
loop_
_entity.id
_entity.type
_entity.pdbx_description
1 polymer ?
#
loop_
_entity_poly.entity_id
_entity_poly.type
_entity_poly.pdbx_seq_one_letter_code
_entity_poly.pdbx_strand_id
1 'polypeptide(L)' 'MAKQYCTGLKNAPKNINSCCHQHDRDYGVNGKVNRAEADKRLRECLILQGRPVVAWCAWIVVRLFGWYFWKSKKRDNIAE' A
#
# COMPACT_ATOMS: atom_id res chain seq x y z
N MET A 1 -3.90 -8.33 -18.92
CA MET A 1 -2.93 -8.31 -17.81
C MET A 1 -3.61 -7.78 -16.56
N ALA A 2 -3.40 -8.40 -15.39
CA ALA A 2 -3.96 -7.89 -14.14
C ALA A 2 -3.21 -6.62 -13.71
N LYS A 3 -3.93 -5.52 -13.48
CA LYS A 3 -3.37 -4.24 -13.00
C LYS A 3 -2.57 -4.52 -11.72
N GLN A 4 -1.29 -4.12 -11.71
CA GLN A 4 -0.40 -4.34 -10.57
C GLN A 4 -0.55 -3.15 -9.61
N TYR A 5 -1.05 -3.41 -8.41
CA TYR A 5 -1.27 -2.39 -7.37
C TYR A 5 -0.10 -2.32 -6.38
N CYS A 6 0.72 -3.36 -6.30
CA CYS A 6 1.90 -3.34 -5.43
C CYS A 6 3.04 -2.57 -6.08
N THR A 7 3.13 -1.27 -5.77
CA THR A 7 4.24 -0.42 -6.20
C THR A 7 5.57 -1.04 -5.77
N GLY A 8 6.42 -1.42 -6.72
CA GLY A 8 7.75 -1.99 -6.48
C GLY A 8 7.86 -3.53 -6.49
N LEU A 9 6.75 -4.28 -6.43
CA LEU A 9 6.75 -5.74 -6.57
C LEU A 9 6.35 -6.13 -8.00
N LYS A 10 7.32 -6.09 -8.93
CA LYS A 10 7.10 -6.63 -10.28
C LYS A 10 6.84 -8.15 -10.16
N ASN A 11 5.66 -8.60 -10.59
CA ASN A 11 5.14 -9.97 -10.47
C ASN A 11 4.63 -10.37 -9.08
N ALA A 12 3.96 -9.47 -8.36
CA ALA A 12 3.23 -9.86 -7.17
C ALA A 12 2.18 -10.96 -7.51
N PRO A 13 2.15 -12.09 -6.78
CA PRO A 13 1.10 -13.10 -6.97
C PRO A 13 -0.27 -12.48 -6.73
N LYS A 14 -1.31 -12.97 -7.43
CA LYS A 14 -2.65 -12.36 -7.49
C LYS A 14 -3.24 -12.03 -6.11
N ASN A 15 -2.92 -12.83 -5.10
CA ASN A 15 -3.38 -12.66 -3.73
C ASN A 15 -2.69 -11.52 -2.96
N ILE A 16 -1.46 -11.17 -3.31
CA ILE A 16 -0.79 -9.97 -2.79
C ILE A 16 -1.36 -8.72 -3.46
N ASN A 17 -1.75 -8.83 -4.73
CA ASN A 17 -2.31 -7.73 -5.50
C ASN A 17 -3.62 -7.18 -4.93
N SER A 18 -4.49 -8.03 -4.36
CA SER A 18 -5.71 -7.58 -3.68
C SER A 18 -5.41 -6.84 -2.38
N CYS A 19 -4.42 -7.29 -1.60
CA CYS A 19 -3.98 -6.59 -0.39
C CYS A 19 -3.44 -5.19 -0.72
N CYS A 20 -2.63 -5.05 -1.78
CA CYS A 20 -2.11 -3.75 -2.21
C CYS A 20 -3.21 -2.83 -2.76
N HIS A 21 -4.19 -3.37 -3.49
CA HIS A 21 -5.33 -2.57 -3.95
C HIS A 21 -6.15 -1.99 -2.78
N GLN A 22 -6.36 -2.80 -1.73
CA GLN A 22 -7.02 -2.31 -0.51
C GLN A 22 -6.17 -1.26 0.22
N HIS A 23 -4.85 -1.46 0.29
CA HIS A 23 -3.94 -0.46 0.85
C HIS A 23 -4.00 0.87 0.10
N ASP A 24 -3.92 0.87 -1.23
CA ASP A 24 -4.02 2.09 -2.06
C ASP A 24 -5.34 2.82 -1.84
N ARG A 25 -6.45 2.08 -1.70
CA ARG A 25 -7.78 2.65 -1.44
C ARG A 25 -7.85 3.30 -0.05
N ASP A 26 -7.30 2.64 0.97
CA ASP A 26 -7.28 3.12 2.34
C ASP A 26 -6.27 4.27 2.54
N TYR A 27 -5.21 4.31 1.73
CA TYR A 27 -4.14 5.30 1.78
C TYR A 27 -4.44 6.56 0.95
N GLY A 28 -5.31 6.45 -0.05
CA GLY A 28 -5.68 7.53 -0.96
C GLY A 28 -6.37 8.72 -0.29
N VAL A 29 -6.58 9.80 -1.05
CA VAL A 29 -7.22 11.05 -0.55
C VAL A 29 -8.63 10.80 0.00
N ASN A 30 -9.32 9.79 -0.53
CA ASN A 30 -10.65 9.35 -0.09
C ASN A 30 -10.61 8.16 0.89
N GLY A 31 -9.42 7.84 1.43
CA GLY A 31 -9.24 6.78 2.41
C GLY A 31 -10.03 7.08 3.68
N LYS A 32 -10.78 6.09 4.17
CA LYS A 32 -11.60 6.23 5.39
C LYS A 32 -10.80 6.02 6.67
N VAL A 33 -9.52 5.67 6.56
CA VAL A 33 -8.65 5.34 7.69
C VAL A 33 -7.37 6.15 7.66
N ASN A 34 -6.73 6.26 8.81
CA ASN A 34 -5.42 6.90 8.87
C ASN A 34 -4.36 6.03 8.17
N ARG A 35 -3.23 6.64 7.78
CA ARG A 35 -2.14 5.94 7.07
C ARG A 35 -1.57 4.75 7.86
N ALA A 36 -1.41 4.92 9.17
CA ALA A 36 -0.89 3.85 10.03
C ALA A 36 -1.80 2.62 10.05
N GLU A 37 -3.11 2.87 10.00
CA GLU A 37 -4.16 1.85 9.97
C GLU A 37 -4.21 1.19 8.59
N ALA A 38 -4.06 1.94 7.50
CA ALA A 38 -3.89 1.39 6.16
C ALA A 38 -2.67 0.45 6.10
N ASP A 39 -1.51 0.88 6.61
CA ASP A 39 -0.28 0.08 6.65
C ASP A 39 -0.46 -1.19 7.51
N LYS A 40 -1.12 -1.06 8.67
CA LYS A 40 -1.44 -2.19 9.55
C LYS A 40 -2.33 -3.23 8.84
N ARG A 41 -3.37 -2.78 8.13
CA ARG A 41 -4.27 -3.65 7.35
C ARG A 41 -3.55 -4.37 6.22
N LEU A 42 -2.61 -3.69 5.55
CA LEU A 42 -1.75 -4.33 4.54
C LEU A 42 -0.93 -5.47 5.16
N ARG A 43 -0.30 -5.22 6.31
CA ARG A 43 0.48 -6.25 7.03
C ARG A 43 -0.39 -7.44 7.42
N GLU A 44 -1.56 -7.20 8.00
CA GLU A 44 -2.50 -8.26 8.41
C GLU A 44 -2.98 -9.07 7.21
N CYS A 45 -3.33 -8.41 6.10
CA CYS A 45 -3.71 -9.10 4.86
C CYS A 45 -2.58 -10.01 4.35
N LEU A 46 -1.32 -9.54 4.35
CA LEU A 46 -0.17 -10.33 3.91
C LEU A 46 0.15 -11.50 4.86
N ILE A 47 -0.06 -11.34 6.18
CA ILE A 47 0.08 -12.42 7.15
C ILE A 47 -0.98 -13.50 6.91
N LEU A 48 -2.25 -13.11 6.69
CA LEU A 48 -3.34 -14.04 6.37
C LEU A 48 -3.11 -14.82 5.08
N GLN A 49 -2.32 -14.26 4.15
CA GLN A 49 -1.89 -14.93 2.92
C GLN A 49 -0.67 -15.86 3.10
N GLY A 50 -0.25 -16.12 4.34
CA GLY A 50 0.87 -17.02 4.65
C GLY A 50 2.24 -16.42 4.35
N ARG A 51 2.36 -15.10 4.28
CA ARG A 51 3.61 -14.39 3.92
C ARG A 51 4.07 -13.42 5.02
N PRO A 52 4.34 -13.90 6.25
CA PRO A 52 4.67 -13.03 7.38
C PRO A 52 5.94 -12.21 7.16
N VAL A 53 6.98 -12.77 6.52
CA VAL A 53 8.23 -12.06 6.23
C VAL A 53 7.98 -10.88 5.28
N VAL A 54 7.27 -11.13 4.17
CA VAL A 54 6.90 -10.08 3.21
C VAL A 54 6.01 -9.03 3.85
N ALA A 55 5.11 -9.44 4.76
CA ALA A 55 4.24 -8.53 5.49
C ALA A 55 5.03 -7.50 6.31
N TRP A 56 6.04 -7.95 7.05
CA TRP A 56 6.90 -7.07 7.83
C TRP A 56 7.79 -6.19 6.96
N CYS A 57 8.41 -6.75 5.90
CA CYS A 57 9.18 -5.95 4.96
C CYS A 57 8.34 -4.85 4.29
N ALA A 58 7.15 -5.21 3.78
CA ALA A 58 6.23 -4.27 3.16
C ALA A 58 5.78 -3.18 4.16
N TRP A 59 5.45 -3.57 5.39
CA TRP A 59 5.06 -2.65 6.45
C TRP A 59 6.15 -1.61 6.76
N ILE A 60 7.41 -2.05 6.88
CA ILE A 60 8.55 -1.13 7.10
C ILE A 60 8.70 -0.17 5.93
N VAL A 61 8.66 -0.67 4.69
CA VAL A 61 8.83 0.15 3.48
C VAL A 61 7.73 1.21 3.36
N VAL A 62 6.45 0.85 3.50
CA VAL A 62 5.36 1.84 3.40
C VAL A 62 5.40 2.86 4.54
N ARG A 63 5.90 2.49 5.72
CA ARG A 63 6.03 3.41 6.85
C ARG A 63 7.14 4.44 6.65
N LEU A 64 8.28 3.99 6.11
CA LEU A 64 9.45 4.84 5.87
C LEU A 64 9.33 5.69 4.61
N PHE A 65 8.63 5.20 3.57
CA PHE A 65 8.60 5.84 2.25
C PHE A 65 7.20 6.27 1.78
N GLY A 66 6.11 5.83 2.42
CA GLY A 66 4.75 6.16 1.97
C GLY A 66 4.45 7.66 1.97
N TRP A 67 4.98 8.39 2.96
CA TRP A 67 4.82 9.84 3.05
C TRP A 67 5.49 10.59 1.89
N TYR A 68 6.61 10.08 1.37
CA TYR A 68 7.32 10.65 0.21
C TYR A 68 6.46 10.57 -1.05
N PHE A 69 5.86 9.41 -1.31
CA PHE A 69 4.93 9.22 -2.43
C PHE A 69 3.66 10.05 -2.27
N TRP A 70 3.12 10.18 -1.06
CA TRP A 70 1.95 11.00 -0.80
C TRP A 70 2.22 12.51 -1.00
N LYS A 71 3.37 13.01 -0.52
CA LYS A 71 3.73 14.43 -0.62
C LYS A 71 3.92 14.88 -2.07
N SER A 72 4.40 14.00 -2.95
CA SER A 72 4.42 14.29 -4.38
C SER A 72 3.01 14.40 -4.95
N LYS A 73 2.11 13.48 -4.62
CA LYS A 73 0.72 13.51 -5.12
C LYS A 73 -0.10 14.72 -4.64
N LYS A 74 0.19 15.23 -3.44
CA LYS A 74 -0.48 16.42 -2.89
C LYS A 74 -0.03 17.74 -3.56
N ARG A 75 1.18 17.78 -4.11
CA ARG A 75 1.69 18.96 -4.84
C ARG A 75 0.97 19.17 -6.17
N ASP A 76 0.64 18.10 -6.88
CA ASP A 76 -0.08 18.19 -8.16
C ASP A 76 -1.53 18.69 -7.98
N ASN A 77 -2.20 18.35 -6.88
CA ASN A 77 -3.59 18.76 -6.60
C ASN A 77 -3.73 20.21 -6.07
N ILE A 78 -2.63 20.96 -5.90
CA ILE A 78 -2.64 22.38 -5.49
C ILE A 78 -2.34 23.29 -6.69
N ALA A 79 -1.95 22.72 -7.83
CA ALA A 79 -1.61 23.45 -9.06
C ALA A 79 -2.73 23.45 -10.12
N GLU A 80 -3.93 22.96 -9.78
CA GLU A 80 -5.16 23.09 -10.58
C GLU A 80 -6.11 24.14 -9.96
#